data_AF-A0A673MFQ5-F1
#
_entry.id   AF-A0A673MFQ5-F1
#
_cell.length_a   1.000
_cell.length_b   1.000
_cell.length_c   1.000
_cell.angle_alpha   90.00
_cell.angle_beta   90.00
_cell.angle_gamma   90.00
#
_symmetry.space_group_name_H-M   'P 1'
#
loop_
_entity.id
_entity.type
_entity.pdbx_description
1 polymer ?
#
loop_
_entity_poly.entity_id
_entity_poly.type
_entity_poly.pdbx_seq_one_letter_code
_entity_poly.pdbx_strand_id
1 'polypeptide(L)'
;MCVQPSLMANTYLGVLPANPEESWQVYSSAQDSEGRCVCTVVAPQQTMCSRDARTKQLRQLLEKVQNMTQSIQNLDQRTQKDLQYVQRMEVQLRGLESKFKQVEESHKQNIAKQYKVRTNT
;
A
#
# COMPACT_ATOMS: atom_id res chain seq x y z
N MET A 1 8.40 32.69 9.80
CA MET A 1 9.20 33.87 9.42
C MET A 1 10.66 33.44 9.39
N CYS A 2 11.30 33.42 8.23
CA CYS A 2 12.75 33.18 8.12
C CYS A 2 13.39 34.54 7.81
N VAL A 3 14.26 35.02 8.69
CA VAL A 3 15.00 36.27 8.49
C VAL A 3 16.19 35.95 7.59
N GLN A 4 16.24 36.60 6.44
CA GLN A 4 17.29 36.42 5.45
C GLN A 4 18.37 37.49 5.69
N PRO A 5 19.64 37.14 5.99
CA PRO A 5 20.69 38.15 6.05
C PRO A 5 21.09 38.54 4.63
N SER A 6 20.94 39.83 4.36
CA SER A 6 21.33 40.52 3.13
C SER A 6 22.83 40.45 2.87
N LEU A 7 23.16 40.31 1.59
CA LEU A 7 24.49 40.21 1.00
C LEU A 7 25.47 41.29 1.50
N MET A 8 26.68 40.86 1.84
CA MET A 8 27.88 41.71 1.76
C MET A 8 28.84 41.05 0.79
N ALA A 9 28.95 41.65 -0.39
CA ALA A 9 29.90 41.28 -1.42
C ALA A 9 31.31 41.65 -0.98
N ASN A 10 32.28 40.74 -1.14
CA ASN A 10 33.63 41.12 -1.56
C ASN A 10 34.44 39.90 -2.06
N THR A 11 34.81 40.01 -3.34
CA THR A 11 36.02 39.51 -4.02
C THR A 11 36.43 38.05 -3.77
N TYR A 12 35.94 37.15 -4.62
CA TYR A 12 36.26 35.72 -4.63
C TYR A 12 37.58 35.45 -5.37
N LEU A 13 38.66 35.13 -4.64
CA LEU A 13 39.75 34.31 -5.16
C LEU A 13 39.33 32.84 -5.02
N GLY A 14 39.23 32.15 -6.16
CA GLY A 14 38.49 30.90 -6.29
C GLY A 14 39.05 29.73 -5.48
N VAL A 15 38.17 29.11 -4.69
CA VAL A 15 38.09 27.66 -4.53
C VAL A 15 36.59 27.32 -4.51
N LEU A 16 36.05 26.83 -5.62
CA LEU A 16 34.69 26.28 -5.66
C LEU A 16 34.72 24.82 -5.16
N PRO A 17 34.01 24.46 -4.09
CA PRO A 17 33.58 23.09 -3.90
C PRO A 17 32.37 22.83 -4.81
N ALA A 18 32.50 21.84 -5.68
CA ALA A 18 31.36 21.28 -6.40
C ALA A 18 30.41 20.65 -5.37
N ASN A 19 29.18 21.14 -5.32
CA ASN A 19 28.02 20.59 -4.59
C ASN A 19 27.74 21.17 -3.17
N PRO A 20 26.70 22.01 -3.01
CA PRO A 20 26.30 22.61 -1.73
C PRO A 20 25.53 21.67 -0.78
N GLU A 21 25.14 20.47 -1.21
CA GLU A 21 24.35 19.55 -0.37
C GLU A 21 25.21 18.65 0.55
N GLU A 22 26.53 18.55 0.33
CA GLU A 22 27.42 17.64 1.09
C GLU A 22 28.68 18.29 1.68
N SER A 23 29.01 19.53 1.34
CA SER A 23 30.27 20.15 1.75
C SER A 23 30.08 21.36 2.66
N TRP A 24 30.89 21.44 3.72
CA TRP A 24 30.94 22.59 4.63
C TRP A 24 31.50 23.80 3.89
N GLN A 25 30.78 24.91 3.92
CA GLN A 25 31.26 26.17 3.35
C GLN A 25 31.96 26.98 4.45
N VAL A 26 33.27 27.16 4.32
CA VAL A 26 34.10 27.93 5.25
C VAL A 26 34.29 29.33 4.67
N TYR A 27 33.84 30.36 5.38
CA TYR A 27 34.17 31.74 5.05
C TYR A 27 35.39 32.17 5.87
N SER A 28 36.36 32.81 5.21
CA SER A 28 37.66 33.10 5.81
C SER A 28 37.59 34.10 6.98
N SER A 29 38.65 34.12 7.78
CA SER A 29 38.68 34.66 9.15
C SER A 29 38.46 36.17 9.25
N ALA A 30 37.60 36.59 10.18
CA ALA A 30 37.63 37.94 10.74
C ALA A 30 38.62 37.96 11.91
N GLN A 31 39.49 38.96 12.01
CA GLN A 31 40.44 39.07 13.12
C GLN A 31 39.82 39.91 14.24
N ASP A 32 39.84 39.40 15.48
CA ASP A 32 39.40 40.19 16.63
C ASP A 32 40.44 41.28 16.99
N SER A 33 40.05 42.25 17.83
CA SER A 33 40.92 43.36 18.24
C SER A 33 42.17 42.92 19.03
N GLU A 34 42.30 41.63 19.34
CA GLU A 34 43.43 41.00 20.02
C GLU A 34 44.29 40.15 19.07
N GLY A 35 44.01 40.18 17.76
CA GLY A 35 44.81 39.50 16.74
C GLY A 35 44.45 38.04 16.47
N ARG A 36 43.38 37.50 17.06
CA ARG A 36 42.98 36.10 16.86
C ARG A 36 42.04 35.98 15.66
N CYS A 37 42.29 34.99 14.81
CA CYS A 37 41.48 34.71 13.62
C CYS A 37 40.23 33.92 13.99
N VAL A 38 39.05 34.47 13.70
CA VAL A 38 37.74 33.84 13.90
C VAL A 38 37.19 33.37 12.55
N CYS A 39 37.17 32.06 12.32
CA CYS A 39 36.56 31.46 11.13
C CYS A 39 35.08 31.18 11.38
N THR A 40 34.20 31.63 10.48
CA THR A 40 32.77 31.31 10.54
C THR A 40 32.45 30.26 9.48
N VAL A 41 31.93 29.11 9.93
CA VAL A 41 31.51 28.02 9.06
C VAL A 41 29.99 28.05 8.91
N VAL A 42 29.49 27.95 7.68
CA VAL A 42 28.06 27.80 7.41
C VAL A 42 27.77 26.32 7.29
N ALA A 43 27.04 25.78 8.26
CA ALA A 43 26.52 24.43 8.17
C ALA A 43 25.54 24.35 6.99
N PRO A 44 25.60 23.28 6.16
CA PRO A 44 24.59 23.06 5.12
C PRO A 44 23.21 23.16 5.75
N GLN A 45 22.28 23.84 5.08
CA GLN A 45 20.86 23.85 5.47
C GLN A 45 20.35 22.41 5.33
N GLN A 46 20.54 21.63 6.39
CA GLN A 46 20.00 20.29 6.47
C GLN A 46 18.50 20.49 6.43
N THR A 47 17.87 20.13 5.31
CA THR A 47 16.44 19.87 5.32
C THR A 47 16.27 18.68 6.27
N MET A 48 16.05 18.99 7.55
CA MET A 48 16.06 18.06 8.68
C MET A 48 15.16 16.84 8.44
N CYS A 49 14.19 16.94 7.53
CA CYS A 49 13.24 15.88 7.23
C CYS A 49 13.80 14.71 6.39
N SER A 50 14.95 14.82 5.72
CA SER A 50 15.44 13.75 4.82
C SER A 50 16.33 12.70 5.52
N ARG A 51 17.02 13.09 6.60
CA ARG A 51 18.02 12.25 7.28
C ARG A 51 17.51 11.50 8.51
N ASP A 52 16.34 11.86 9.04
CA ASP A 52 15.77 11.15 10.18
C ASP A 52 15.43 9.71 9.79
N ALA A 53 16.08 8.73 10.44
CA ALA A 53 15.76 7.31 10.30
C ALA A 53 14.25 7.06 10.49
N ARG A 54 13.61 7.85 11.35
CA ARG A 54 12.16 7.87 11.58
C ARG A 54 11.35 8.22 10.32
N THR A 55 11.80 9.17 9.50
CA THR A 55 11.13 9.53 8.25
C THR A 55 11.25 8.43 7.20
N LYS A 56 12.40 7.74 7.14
CA LYS A 56 12.58 6.57 6.26
C LYS A 56 11.67 5.40 6.69
N GLN A 57 11.62 5.11 7.99
CA GLN A 57 10.71 4.10 8.54
C GLN A 57 9.24 4.43 8.25
N LEU A 58 8.85 5.70 8.37
CA LEU A 58 7.47 6.12 8.09
C LEU A 58 7.12 5.94 6.61
N ARG A 59 8.02 6.30 5.68
CA ARG A 59 7.82 6.08 4.24
C ARG A 59 7.68 4.60 3.91
N GLN A 60 8.53 3.75 4.46
CA GLN A 60 8.45 2.30 4.28
C GLN A 60 7.14 1.72 4.84
N LEU A 61 6.68 2.22 5.98
CA LEU A 61 5.42 1.79 6.57
C LEU A 61 4.23 2.21 5.69
N LEU A 62 4.23 3.43 5.16
CA LEU A 62 3.19 3.92 4.26
C LEU A 62 3.12 3.08 2.98
N GLU A 63 4.26 2.76 2.38
CA GLU A 63 4.33 1.89 1.21
C GLU A 63 3.80 0.49 1.52
N LYS A 64 4.17 -0.08 2.67
CA LYS A 64 3.68 -1.40 3.09
C LYS A 64 2.17 -1.40 3.34
N VAL A 65 1.63 -0.36 3.98
CA VAL A 65 0.20 -0.19 4.18
C VAL A 65 -0.52 -0.09 2.84
N GLN A 66 -0.01 0.72 1.90
CA GLN A 66 -0.59 0.85 0.55
C GLN A 66 -0.62 -0.50 -0.19
N ASN A 67 0.47 -1.27 -0.14
CA ASN A 67 0.55 -2.60 -0.73
C ASN A 67 -0.46 -3.58 -0.10
N MET A 68 -0.63 -3.51 1.22
CA MET A 68 -1.65 -4.30 1.93
C MET A 68 -3.06 -3.88 1.54
N THR A 69 -3.34 -2.58 1.43
CA THR A 69 -4.64 -2.08 0.99
C THR A 69 -5.01 -2.62 -0.40
N GLN A 70 -4.08 -2.60 -1.35
CA GLN A 70 -4.30 -3.15 -2.68
C GLN A 70 -4.56 -4.67 -2.65
N SER A 71 -3.84 -5.38 -1.79
CA SER A 71 -4.01 -6.83 -1.60
C SER A 71 -5.39 -7.17 -1.03
N ILE A 72 -5.86 -6.39 -0.05
CA ILE A 72 -7.20 -6.53 0.54
C ILE A 72 -8.28 -6.26 -0.50
N GLN A 73 -8.14 -5.22 -1.33
CA GLN A 73 -9.11 -4.94 -2.40
C GLN A 73 -9.19 -6.09 -3.42
N ASN A 74 -8.04 -6.67 -3.79
CA ASN A 74 -8.00 -7.81 -4.70
C ASN A 74 -8.62 -9.06 -4.07
N LEU A 75 -8.41 -9.29 -2.77
CA LEU A 75 -9.03 -10.38 -2.03
C LEU A 75 -10.55 -10.20 -1.97
N ASP A 76 -11.03 -9.00 -1.64
CA ASP A 76 -12.46 -8.69 -1.58
C ASP A 76 -13.17 -8.97 -2.91
N GLN A 77 -12.59 -8.53 -4.03
CA GLN A 77 -13.13 -8.84 -5.36
C GLN A 77 -13.21 -10.34 -5.65
N ARG A 78 -12.21 -11.13 -5.21
CA ARG A 78 -12.23 -12.60 -5.37
C ARG A 78 -13.29 -13.22 -4.49
N THR A 79 -13.32 -12.86 -3.21
CA THR A 79 -14.31 -13.33 -2.25
C THR A 79 -15.73 -13.05 -2.73
N GLN A 80 -15.99 -11.89 -3.31
CA GLN A 80 -17.31 -11.56 -3.86
C GLN A 80 -17.70 -12.44 -5.05
N LYS A 81 -16.75 -12.76 -5.95
CA LYS A 81 -16.98 -13.69 -7.05
C LYS A 81 -17.20 -15.13 -6.56
N ASP A 82 -16.43 -15.57 -5.57
CA ASP A 82 -16.56 -16.89 -4.97
C ASP A 82 -17.91 -17.04 -4.28
N LEU A 83 -18.37 -16.01 -3.56
CA LEU A 83 -19.69 -16.01 -2.94
C LEU A 83 -20.81 -16.15 -3.99
N GLN A 84 -20.73 -15.40 -5.10
CA GLN A 84 -21.68 -15.52 -6.20
C GLN A 84 -21.64 -16.90 -6.86
N TYR A 85 -20.47 -17.52 -6.94
CA TYR A 85 -20.32 -18.87 -7.47
C TYR A 85 -21.00 -19.90 -6.56
N VAL A 86 -20.76 -19.83 -5.24
CA VAL A 86 -21.39 -20.70 -4.25
C VAL A 86 -22.91 -20.54 -4.26
N GLN A 87 -23.43 -19.31 -4.30
CA GLN A 87 -24.87 -19.05 -4.39
C GLN A 87 -25.52 -19.68 -5.63
N ARG A 88 -24.86 -19.56 -6.80
CA ARG A 88 -25.37 -20.20 -8.03
C ARG A 88 -25.36 -21.72 -7.92
N MET A 89 -24.29 -22.29 -7.36
CA MET A 89 -24.20 -23.72 -7.13
C MET A 89 -25.28 -24.22 -6.17
N GLU A 90 -25.59 -23.46 -5.12
CA GLU A 90 -26.66 -23.80 -4.17
C GLU A 90 -28.03 -23.90 -4.87
N VAL A 91 -28.36 -22.93 -5.73
CA VAL A 91 -29.61 -22.95 -6.51
C VAL A 91 -29.66 -24.18 -7.44
N GLN A 92 -28.54 -24.51 -8.09
CA GLN A 92 -28.46 -25.69 -8.95
C GLN A 92 -28.66 -26.99 -8.15
N LEU A 93 -28.04 -27.10 -6.98
CA LEU A 93 -28.18 -28.26 -6.10
C LEU A 93 -29.62 -28.43 -5.61
N ARG A 94 -30.29 -27.34 -5.21
CA ARG A 94 -31.72 -27.37 -4.85
C ARG A 94 -32.59 -27.83 -6.03
N GLY A 95 -32.28 -27.37 -7.24
CA GLY A 95 -32.94 -27.81 -8.46
C GLY A 95 -32.76 -29.30 -8.75
N LEU A 96 -31.54 -29.82 -8.54
CA LEU A 96 -31.25 -31.25 -8.67
C LEU A 96 -32.01 -32.07 -7.61
N GLU A 97 -32.03 -31.63 -6.36
CA GLU A 97 -32.77 -32.28 -5.27
C GLU A 97 -34.26 -32.41 -5.61
N SER A 98 -34.88 -31.34 -6.13
CA SER A 98 -36.28 -31.38 -6.56
C SER A 98 -36.53 -32.41 -7.67
N LYS A 99 -35.61 -32.51 -8.64
CA LYS A 99 -35.73 -33.51 -9.72
C LYS A 99 -35.59 -34.93 -9.19
N PHE A 100 -34.67 -35.18 -8.25
CA PHE A 100 -34.54 -36.48 -7.60
C PHE A 100 -35.81 -36.88 -6.86
N LYS A 101 -36.42 -35.97 -6.08
CA LYS A 101 -37.71 -36.23 -5.40
C LYS A 101 -38.82 -36.55 -6.40
N GLN A 102 -38.89 -35.84 -7.52
CA GLN A 102 -39.88 -36.11 -8.57
C GLN A 102 -39.69 -37.49 -9.21
N VAL A 103 -38.45 -37.88 -9.48
CA VAL A 103 -38.12 -39.20 -10.04
C VAL A 103 -38.47 -40.30 -9.03
N GLU A 104 -38.15 -40.13 -7.75
CA GLU A 104 -38.49 -41.08 -6.70
C GLU A 104 -40.00 -41.29 -6.58
N GLU A 105 -40.79 -40.21 -6.56
CA GLU A 105 -42.24 -40.27 -6.49
C GLU A 105 -42.84 -40.94 -7.74
N SER A 106 -42.34 -40.58 -8.93
CA SER A 106 -42.76 -41.21 -10.18
C SER A 106 -42.45 -42.71 -10.18
N HIS A 107 -41.32 -43.11 -9.63
CA HIS A 107 -40.95 -44.51 -9.48
C HIS A 107 -41.92 -45.25 -8.54
N LYS A 108 -42.24 -44.67 -7.37
CA LYS A 108 -43.20 -45.26 -6.41
C LYS A 108 -44.57 -45.46 -7.03
N GLN A 109 -45.07 -44.43 -7.75
CA GLN A 109 -46.35 -44.50 -8.45
C GLN A 109 -46.36 -45.58 -9.53
N ASN A 110 -45.27 -45.71 -10.30
CA ASN A 110 -45.15 -46.74 -11.32
C ASN A 110 -45.16 -48.16 -10.71
N ILE A 111 -44.47 -48.39 -9.60
CA ILE A 111 -44.51 -49.68 -8.89
C ILE A 111 -45.95 -49.99 -8.43
N ALA A 112 -46.62 -49.02 -7.81
CA ALA A 112 -47.99 -49.21 -7.32
C ALA A 112 -48.98 -49.56 -8.44
N LYS A 113 -48.84 -48.91 -9.61
CA LYS A 113 -49.64 -49.24 -10.80
C LYS A 113 -49.35 -50.65 -11.32
N GLN A 114 -48.08 -51.03 -11.41
CA GLN A 114 -47.67 -52.37 -11.86
C GLN A 114 -48.23 -53.47 -10.94
N TYR A 115 -48.22 -53.27 -9.62
CA TYR A 115 -48.80 -54.22 -8.69
C TYR A 115 -50.32 -54.40 -8.89
N LYS A 116 -51.07 -53.28 -9.02
CA LYS A 116 -52.53 -53.33 -9.27
C LYS A 116 -52.91 -54.03 -10.57
N VAL A 117 -52.12 -53.87 -11.63
CA VAL A 117 -52.34 -54.55 -12.91
C VAL A 117 -52.14 -56.06 -12.75
N ARG A 118 -51.10 -56.46 -12.00
CA ARG A 118 -50.74 -57.87 -11.80
C ARG A 118 -51.70 -58.64 -10.89
N THR A 119 -52.45 -57.95 -10.02
CA THR A 119 -53.44 -58.58 -9.11
C THR A 119 -54.86 -58.64 -9.68
N ASN A 120 -55.15 -57.90 -10.77
CA ASN A 120 -56.47 -57.87 -11.41
C ASN A 120 -56.58 -58.79 -12.64
N THR A 121 -55.58 -59.64 -12.88
CA THR A 121 -55.57 -60.72 -13.90
C THR A 121 -55.53 -62.06 -13.16
#